data_AF-A0A6G3DJV7-F1
#
_entry.id   AF-A0A6G3DJV7-F1
#
_cell.length_a   1.000
_cell.length_b   1.000
_cell.length_c   1.000
_cell.angle_alpha   90.00
_cell.angle_beta   90.00
_cell.angle_gamma   90.00
#
_symmetry.space_group_name_H-M   'P 1'
#
loop_
_entity.id
_entity.type
_entity.pdbx_description
1 polymer ?
#
loop_
_entity_poly.entity_id
_entity_poly.type
_entity_poly.pdbx_seq_one_letter_code
_entity_poly.pdbx_strand_id
1 'polypeptide(L)'
;MEVSVTLWVLTIVGLAALIAVDFFIGRKPHDVSIKEAGIWTGVWIALAGLFGLGLLLFGGGEPAGEFFAGFITEKSLSVDNLFVFVLIMAKFAVPSQYQQRVLLIGVLIALVLRAVFIAAGAAILASFAWVFYIFGAFLIYTAWKLIQEARADEDDEEFEENKLLKAAERRFGVADRYHGTKLWIEENGKRIMTPMLVVMLAIG
;
A
#
# COMPACT_ATOMS: atom_id res chain seq x y z
N MET A 1 -0.88 -2.03 -29.52
CA MET A 1 -0.46 -3.43 -29.36
C MET A 1 -1.42 -4.10 -28.40
N GLU A 2 -2.19 -5.09 -28.84
CA GLU A 2 -3.02 -5.89 -27.91
C GLU A 2 -2.12 -6.89 -27.19
N VAL A 3 -1.98 -6.72 -25.89
CA VAL A 3 -1.17 -7.59 -25.05
C VAL A 3 -1.86 -8.95 -24.94
N SER A 4 -1.17 -10.04 -25.30
CA SER A 4 -1.79 -11.38 -25.30
C SER A 4 -2.31 -11.77 -23.93
N VAL A 5 -3.46 -12.47 -23.89
CA VAL A 5 -4.05 -13.01 -22.65
C VAL A 5 -3.04 -13.90 -21.91
N THR A 6 -2.22 -14.65 -22.65
CA THR A 6 -1.15 -15.48 -22.09
C THR A 6 -0.11 -14.65 -21.34
N LEU A 7 0.29 -13.49 -21.87
CA LEU A 7 1.22 -12.59 -21.18
C LEU A 7 0.60 -12.04 -19.90
N TRP A 8 -0.67 -11.65 -19.93
CA TRP A 8 -1.40 -11.22 -18.72
C TRP A 8 -1.44 -12.30 -17.65
N VAL A 9 -1.77 -13.54 -18.03
CA VAL A 9 -1.81 -14.67 -17.08
C VAL A 9 -0.42 -14.94 -16.51
N LEU A 10 0.63 -14.96 -17.34
CA LEU A 10 2.00 -15.16 -16.87
C LEU A 10 2.45 -14.05 -15.91
N THR A 11 2.14 -12.79 -16.22
CA THR A 11 2.48 -11.65 -15.35
C THR A 11 1.76 -11.74 -14.01
N ILE A 12 0.46 -12.05 -14.01
CA ILE A 12 -0.32 -12.19 -12.76
C ILE A 12 0.21 -13.35 -11.91
N VAL A 13 0.50 -14.50 -12.53
CA VAL A 13 1.05 -15.66 -11.83
C VAL A 13 2.45 -15.36 -11.28
N GLY A 14 3.30 -14.70 -12.07
CA GLY A 14 4.64 -14.29 -11.64
C GLY A 14 4.59 -13.31 -10.46
N LEU A 15 3.70 -12.32 -10.52
CA LEU A 15 3.50 -11.36 -9.43
C LEU A 15 2.97 -12.07 -8.16
N ALA A 16 1.99 -12.96 -8.30
CA ALA A 16 1.45 -13.73 -7.18
C ALA A 16 2.53 -14.63 -6.54
N ALA A 17 3.40 -15.25 -7.35
CA ALA A 17 4.52 -16.05 -6.86
C ALA A 17 5.56 -15.20 -6.11
N LEU A 18 5.91 -14.02 -6.64
CA LEU A 18 6.79 -13.07 -5.97
C LEU A 18 6.24 -12.64 -4.61
N ILE A 19 4.96 -12.29 -4.55
CA ILE A 19 4.28 -11.94 -3.29
C ILE A 19 4.29 -13.12 -2.32
N ALA A 20 4.02 -14.34 -2.80
CA ALA A 20 4.04 -15.53 -1.96
C ALA A 20 5.44 -15.83 -1.38
N VAL A 21 6.50 -15.63 -2.16
CA VAL A 21 7.89 -15.76 -1.73
C VAL A 21 8.23 -14.69 -0.68
N ASP A 22 7.87 -13.43 -0.93
CA ASP A 22 8.09 -12.32 0.00
C ASP A 22 7.38 -12.59 1.35
N PHE A 23 6.13 -13.07 1.30
CA PHE A 23 5.37 -13.44 2.49
C PHE A 23 5.94 -14.66 3.22
N PHE A 24 6.65 -15.55 2.52
CA PHE A 24 7.30 -16.72 3.12
C PHE A 24 8.63 -16.35 3.80
N ILE A 25 9.42 -15.47 3.19
CA ILE A 25 10.69 -14.97 3.73
C ILE A 25 10.43 -14.00 4.90
N GLY A 26 9.44 -13.12 4.77
CA GLY A 26 9.06 -12.11 5.77
C GLY A 26 8.35 -12.66 7.03
N ARG A 27 8.22 -13.98 7.19
CA ARG A 27 7.57 -14.59 8.37
C ARG A 27 8.36 -14.38 9.66
N LYS A 28 9.69 -14.26 9.55
CA LYS A 28 10.58 -14.00 10.68
C LYS A 28 10.64 -12.49 10.89
N PRO A 29 10.12 -11.97 12.01
CA PRO A 29 10.27 -10.56 12.34
C PRO A 29 11.76 -10.28 12.51
N HIS A 30 12.32 -9.46 11.65
CA HIS A 30 13.64 -8.86 11.85
C HIS A 30 13.42 -7.37 12.02
N ASP A 31 13.94 -6.79 13.11
CA ASP A 31 13.97 -5.34 13.25
C ASP A 31 14.97 -4.79 12.24
N VAL A 32 14.47 -4.35 11.09
CA VAL A 32 15.29 -3.68 10.07
C VAL A 32 15.62 -2.29 10.60
N SER A 33 16.89 -2.03 10.86
CA SER A 33 17.35 -0.69 11.25
C SER A 33 17.16 0.30 10.10
N ILE A 34 16.85 1.56 10.40
CA ILE A 34 16.79 2.65 9.41
C ILE A 34 18.09 2.72 8.57
N LYS A 35 19.24 2.44 9.17
CA LYS A 35 20.54 2.40 8.47
C LYS A 35 20.60 1.28 7.44
N GLU A 36 20.15 0.09 7.82
CA GLU A 36 20.11 -1.08 6.93
C GLU A 36 19.13 -0.85 5.77
N ALA A 37 17.93 -0.35 6.07
CA ALA A 37 16.93 0.00 5.06
C ALA A 37 17.44 1.08 4.08
N GLY A 38 18.15 2.09 4.59
CA GLY A 38 18.75 3.15 3.78
C GLY A 38 19.85 2.63 2.85
N ILE A 39 20.72 1.75 3.36
CA ILE A 39 21.78 1.12 2.56
C ILE A 39 21.16 0.28 1.44
N TRP A 40 20.22 -0.60 1.77
CA TRP A 40 19.55 -1.43 0.77
C TRP A 40 18.84 -0.59 -0.29
N THR A 41 18.15 0.47 0.12
CA THR A 41 17.50 1.41 -0.81
C THR A 41 18.53 2.06 -1.75
N GLY A 42 19.66 2.51 -1.21
CA GLY A 42 20.75 3.08 -2.00
C GLY A 42 21.35 2.08 -2.98
N VAL A 43 21.56 0.82 -2.57
CA VAL A 43 22.06 -0.25 -3.43
C VAL A 43 21.11 -0.50 -4.60
N TRP A 44 19.81 -0.61 -4.34
CA TRP A 44 18.82 -0.83 -5.40
C TRP A 44 18.72 0.34 -6.38
N ILE A 45 18.77 1.59 -5.88
CA ILE A 45 18.79 2.79 -6.72
C ILE A 45 20.08 2.82 -7.57
N ALA A 46 21.23 2.49 -7.00
CA ALA A 46 22.49 2.45 -7.72
C ALA A 46 22.50 1.36 -8.81
N LEU A 47 22.00 0.16 -8.51
CA LEU A 47 21.87 -0.91 -9.49
C LEU A 47 20.92 -0.53 -10.64
N ALA A 48 19.77 0.08 -10.33
CA ALA A 48 18.85 0.60 -11.34
C ALA A 48 19.52 1.69 -12.19
N GLY A 49 20.26 2.62 -11.57
CA GLY A 49 21.01 3.66 -12.28
C GLY A 49 22.08 3.09 -13.20
N LEU A 50 22.85 2.09 -12.74
CA LEU A 50 23.86 1.40 -13.55
C LEU A 50 23.22 0.65 -14.72
N PHE A 51 22.08 0.00 -14.50
CA PHE A 51 21.33 -0.67 -15.56
C PHE A 51 20.80 0.32 -16.60
N GLY A 52 20.21 1.44 -16.16
CA GLY A 52 19.75 2.51 -17.05
C GLY A 52 20.88 3.18 -17.84
N LEU A 53 22.05 3.36 -17.23
CA LEU A 53 23.27 3.79 -17.93
C LEU A 53 23.74 2.75 -18.96
N GLY A 54 23.66 1.46 -18.62
CA GLY A 54 23.89 0.37 -19.56
C GLY A 54 22.95 0.44 -20.76
N LEU A 55 21.65 0.64 -20.53
CA LEU A 55 20.68 0.85 -21.61
C LEU A 55 21.02 2.08 -22.46
N LEU A 56 21.47 3.17 -21.84
CA LEU A 56 21.85 4.38 -22.57
C LEU A 56 23.05 4.13 -23.50
N LEU A 57 24.04 3.39 -23.03
CA LEU A 57 25.27 3.10 -23.76
C LEU A 57 25.09 2.03 -24.85
N PHE A 58 24.28 1.00 -24.60
CA PHE A 58 24.13 -0.15 -25.50
C PHE A 58 22.82 -0.15 -26.31
N GLY A 59 21.75 0.45 -25.79
CA GLY A 59 20.40 0.49 -26.37
C GLY A 59 19.95 1.87 -26.85
N GLY A 60 20.68 2.94 -26.53
CA GLY A 60 20.37 4.31 -26.92
C GLY A 60 19.45 5.05 -25.94
N GLY A 61 19.09 6.30 -26.28
CA GLY A 61 18.38 7.21 -25.38
C GLY A 61 16.91 6.84 -25.12
N GLU A 62 16.25 6.20 -26.08
CA GLU A 62 14.82 5.89 -25.98
C GLU A 62 14.53 4.76 -24.99
N PRO A 63 15.19 3.57 -25.06
CA PRO A 63 15.00 2.52 -24.04
C PRO A 63 15.47 2.95 -22.64
N ALA A 64 16.53 3.76 -22.55
CA ALA A 64 16.98 4.31 -21.28
C ALA A 64 15.95 5.28 -20.69
N GLY A 65 15.36 6.15 -21.52
CA GLY A 65 14.30 7.07 -21.13
C GLY A 65 13.06 6.34 -20.63
N GLU A 66 12.60 5.30 -21.35
CA GLU A 66 11.48 4.45 -20.93
C GLU A 66 11.77 3.75 -19.60
N PHE A 67 12.98 3.21 -19.42
CA PHE A 67 13.38 2.56 -18.18
C PHE A 67 13.39 3.55 -17.00
N PHE A 68 14.02 4.71 -17.13
CA PHE A 68 14.07 5.69 -16.04
C PHE A 68 12.69 6.29 -15.74
N ALA A 69 11.87 6.55 -16.76
CA ALA A 69 10.49 7.00 -16.57
C ALA A 69 9.67 5.96 -15.80
N GLY A 70 9.77 4.69 -16.17
CA GLY A 70 9.13 3.58 -15.45
C GLY A 70 9.64 3.47 -14.01
N PHE A 71 10.96 3.42 -13.83
CA PHE A 71 11.59 3.28 -12.51
C PHE A 71 11.20 4.41 -11.55
N ILE A 72 11.26 5.67 -11.98
CA ILE A 72 10.89 6.82 -11.15
C ILE A 72 9.39 6.77 -10.83
N THR A 73 8.54 6.44 -11.80
CA THR A 73 7.09 6.34 -11.60
C THR A 73 6.74 5.26 -10.58
N GLU A 74 7.30 4.06 -10.74
CA GLU A 74 7.11 2.96 -9.79
C GLU A 74 7.64 3.30 -8.40
N LYS A 75 8.84 3.90 -8.33
CA LYS A 75 9.43 4.30 -7.06
C LYS A 75 8.58 5.34 -6.34
N SER A 76 8.07 6.34 -7.06
CA SER A 76 7.23 7.40 -6.51
C SER A 76 5.92 6.83 -5.97
N LEU A 77 5.26 5.95 -6.74
CA LEU A 77 4.05 5.25 -6.29
C LEU A 77 4.29 4.36 -5.07
N SER A 78 5.46 3.72 -4.96
CA SER A 78 5.80 2.90 -3.79
C SER A 78 6.03 3.74 -2.52
N VAL A 79 6.66 4.92 -2.65
CA VAL A 79 6.97 5.81 -1.53
C VAL A 79 5.70 6.50 -1.02
N ASP A 80 4.82 6.92 -1.91
CA ASP A 80 3.53 7.51 -1.58
C ASP A 80 2.67 6.55 -0.72
N ASN A 81 2.57 5.29 -1.14
CA ASN A 81 1.87 4.25 -0.37
C ASN A 81 2.52 4.00 1.01
N LEU A 82 3.85 3.96 1.07
CA LEU A 82 4.58 3.75 2.33
C LEU A 82 4.36 4.91 3.31
N PHE A 83 4.26 6.15 2.81
CA PHE A 83 4.04 7.33 3.63
C PHE A 83 2.74 7.22 4.43
N VAL A 84 1.64 6.86 3.77
CA VAL A 84 0.34 6.62 4.42
C VAL A 84 0.45 5.52 5.47
N PHE A 85 1.12 4.41 5.16
CA PHE A 85 1.28 3.30 6.10
C PHE A 85 2.05 3.72 7.36
N VAL A 86 3.13 4.48 7.21
CA VAL A 86 3.94 4.96 8.35
C VAL A 86 3.14 5.94 9.21
N LEU A 87 2.38 6.87 8.61
CA LEU A 87 1.52 7.81 9.34
C LEU A 87 0.47 7.08 10.18
N ILE A 88 -0.22 6.10 9.59
CA ILE A 88 -1.24 5.31 10.28
C ILE A 88 -0.61 4.49 11.42
N MET A 89 0.50 3.78 11.15
CA MET A 89 1.19 3.00 12.18
C MET A 89 1.71 3.86 13.34
N ALA A 90 2.22 5.06 13.05
CA ALA A 90 2.66 6.01 14.06
C ALA A 90 1.48 6.47 14.94
N LYS A 91 0.33 6.78 14.34
CA LYS A 91 -0.89 7.17 15.06
C LYS A 91 -1.38 6.07 16.01
N PHE A 92 -1.39 4.82 15.56
CA PHE A 92 -1.81 3.67 16.38
C PHE A 92 -0.70 3.12 17.29
N ALA A 93 0.44 3.81 17.37
CA ALA A 93 1.61 3.42 18.17
C ALA A 93 2.03 1.96 17.94
N VAL A 94 2.03 1.50 16.68
CA VAL A 94 2.32 0.11 16.32
C VAL A 94 3.78 -0.24 16.68
N PRO A 95 4.02 -1.22 17.57
CA PRO A 95 5.37 -1.65 17.93
C PRO A 95 6.19 -2.10 16.71
N SER A 96 7.50 -1.81 16.70
CA SER A 96 8.40 -2.08 15.55
C SER A 96 8.37 -3.53 15.08
N GLN A 97 8.34 -4.47 16.02
CA GLN A 97 8.23 -5.91 15.78
C GLN A 97 6.99 -6.34 14.97
N TYR A 98 5.95 -5.50 14.90
CA TYR A 98 4.73 -5.77 14.15
C TYR A 98 4.61 -4.97 12.85
N GLN A 99 5.41 -3.92 12.67
CA GLN A 99 5.34 -3.04 11.50
C GLN A 99 5.54 -3.81 10.19
N GLN A 100 6.52 -4.73 10.13
CA GLN A 100 6.74 -5.55 8.94
C GLN A 100 5.51 -6.37 8.55
N ARG A 101 4.80 -6.96 9.52
CA ARG A 101 3.59 -7.75 9.25
C ARG A 101 2.41 -6.88 8.84
N VAL A 102 2.27 -5.70 9.46
CA VAL A 102 1.26 -4.72 9.09
C VAL A 102 1.50 -4.24 7.65
N LEU A 103 2.74 -3.92 7.29
CA LEU A 103 3.12 -3.52 5.93
C LEU A 103 2.82 -4.62 4.90
N LEU A 104 3.21 -5.87 5.17
CA LEU A 104 2.95 -7.00 4.27
C LEU A 104 1.46 -7.18 3.98
N ILE A 105 0.63 -7.11 5.03
CA ILE A 105 -0.83 -7.26 4.87
C ILE A 105 -1.43 -6.03 4.20
N GLY A 106 -0.97 -4.83 4.57
CA GLY A 106 -1.39 -3.57 3.96
C GLY A 106 -1.12 -3.53 2.45
N VAL A 107 0.08 -3.94 2.01
CA VAL A 107 0.43 -4.04 0.59
C VAL A 107 -0.50 -5.02 -0.14
N LEU A 108 -0.82 -6.16 0.48
CA LEU A 108 -1.71 -7.15 -0.12
C LEU A 108 -3.14 -6.58 -0.30
N ILE A 109 -3.68 -5.95 0.74
CA ILE A 109 -5.03 -5.34 0.67
C ILE A 109 -5.03 -4.22 -0.36
N ALA A 110 -4.03 -3.33 -0.34
CA ALA A 110 -3.90 -2.23 -1.29
C ALA A 110 -3.82 -2.75 -2.74
N LEU A 111 -3.10 -3.84 -2.99
CA LEU A 111 -3.01 -4.46 -4.32
C LEU A 111 -4.36 -5.03 -4.78
N VAL A 112 -5.10 -5.69 -3.88
CA VAL A 112 -6.44 -6.21 -4.19
C VAL A 112 -7.42 -5.08 -4.47
N LEU A 113 -7.47 -4.06 -3.61
CA LEU A 113 -8.32 -2.89 -3.81
C LEU A 113 -7.97 -2.18 -5.11
N ARG A 114 -6.68 -2.03 -5.42
CA ARG A 114 -6.20 -1.46 -6.68
C ARG A 114 -6.69 -2.28 -7.88
N ALA A 115 -6.59 -3.60 -7.84
CA ALA A 115 -7.10 -4.46 -8.92
C ALA A 115 -8.62 -4.29 -9.12
N VAL A 116 -9.38 -4.22 -8.02
CA VAL A 116 -10.83 -3.97 -8.06
C VAL A 116 -11.13 -2.60 -8.66
N PHE A 117 -10.45 -1.55 -8.22
CA PHE A 117 -10.60 -0.18 -8.75
C PHE A 117 -10.27 -0.10 -10.24
N ILE A 118 -9.21 -0.77 -10.69
CA ILE A 118 -8.84 -0.82 -12.11
C ILE A 118 -9.90 -1.58 -12.91
N ALA A 119 -10.36 -2.74 -12.45
CA ALA A 119 -11.37 -3.54 -13.15
C ALA A 119 -12.72 -2.81 -13.21
N ALA A 120 -13.18 -2.25 -12.09
CA ALA A 120 -14.40 -1.46 -12.01
C ALA A 120 -14.28 -0.18 -12.85
N GLY A 121 -13.15 0.53 -12.75
CA GLY A 121 -12.85 1.71 -13.54
C GLY A 121 -12.83 1.42 -15.04
N ALA A 122 -12.21 0.32 -15.47
CA ALA A 122 -12.20 -0.09 -16.87
C ALA A 122 -13.61 -0.36 -17.40
N ALA A 123 -14.46 -1.06 -16.63
CA ALA A 123 -15.85 -1.34 -17.02
C ALA A 123 -16.71 -0.06 -17.07
N ILE A 124 -16.50 0.88 -16.13
CA ILE A 124 -17.23 2.15 -16.06
C ILE A 124 -16.79 3.09 -17.19
N LEU A 125 -15.47 3.21 -17.43
CA LEU A 125 -14.90 4.10 -18.45
C LEU A 125 -15.19 3.62 -19.87
N ALA A 126 -15.25 2.31 -20.11
CA ALA A 126 -15.65 1.76 -21.41
C ALA A 126 -17.08 2.18 -21.82
N SER A 127 -17.93 2.50 -20.84
CA SER A 127 -19.33 2.84 -21.07
C SER A 127 -19.59 4.36 -21.07
N PHE A 128 -18.81 5.16 -20.32
CA PHE A 128 -19.10 6.58 -20.12
C PHE A 128 -17.84 7.45 -19.91
N ALA A 129 -17.30 8.02 -20.99
CA ALA A 129 -16.13 8.90 -20.92
C ALA A 129 -16.33 10.17 -20.07
N TRP A 130 -17.57 10.64 -19.88
CA TRP A 130 -17.85 11.81 -19.02
C TRP A 130 -17.66 11.53 -17.52
N VAL A 131 -17.77 10.26 -17.10
CA VAL A 131 -17.55 9.84 -15.70
C VAL A 131 -16.09 10.06 -15.30
N PHE A 132 -15.16 10.07 -16.25
CA PHE A 132 -13.76 10.40 -16.01
C PHE A 132 -13.59 11.82 -15.44
N TYR A 133 -14.33 12.81 -15.94
CA TYR A 133 -14.26 14.18 -15.42
C TYR A 133 -14.81 14.29 -14.00
N ILE A 134 -15.86 13.52 -13.68
CA ILE A 134 -16.41 13.47 -12.31
C ILE A 134 -15.42 12.82 -11.35
N PHE A 135 -14.82 11.70 -11.76
CA PHE A 135 -13.83 11.01 -10.94
C PHE A 135 -12.59 11.89 -10.72
N GLY A 136 -12.11 12.58 -11.75
CA GLY A 136 -11.04 13.57 -11.65
C GLY A 136 -11.38 14.74 -10.71
N ALA A 137 -12.58 15.30 -10.83
CA ALA A 137 -13.05 16.35 -9.91
C ALA A 137 -13.17 15.85 -8.46
N PHE A 138 -13.65 14.61 -8.27
CA PHE A 138 -13.72 13.97 -6.96
C PHE A 138 -12.32 13.78 -6.34
N LEU A 139 -11.33 13.34 -7.13
CA LEU A 139 -9.94 13.20 -6.69
C LEU A 139 -9.31 14.54 -6.30
N ILE A 140 -9.55 15.60 -7.08
CA ILE A 140 -9.08 16.95 -6.73
C ILE A 140 -9.72 17.41 -5.41
N TYR A 141 -11.02 17.17 -5.24
CA TYR A 141 -11.72 17.49 -4.01
C TYR A 141 -11.15 16.71 -2.80
N THR A 142 -10.90 15.41 -2.93
CA THR A 142 -10.32 14.60 -1.85
C THR A 142 -8.89 15.02 -1.52
N ALA A 143 -8.06 15.29 -2.53
CA ALA A 143 -6.72 15.81 -2.33
C ALA A 143 -6.73 17.17 -1.60
N TRP A 144 -7.65 18.07 -1.94
CA TRP A 144 -7.82 19.33 -1.23
C TRP A 144 -8.29 19.10 0.22
N LYS A 145 -9.29 18.24 0.44
CA LYS A 145 -9.76 17.90 1.79
C LYS A 145 -8.61 17.38 2.66
N LEU A 146 -7.79 16.46 2.13
CA LEU A 146 -6.63 15.90 2.83
C LEU A 146 -5.58 16.97 3.19
N ILE A 147 -5.33 17.93 2.29
CA ILE A 147 -4.41 19.05 2.57
C ILE A 147 -4.97 19.98 3.65
N GLN A 148 -6.30 20.17 3.71
CA GLN A 148 -6.93 20.97 4.77
C GLN A 148 -6.87 20.27 6.12
N GLU A 149 -7.19 18.98 6.17
CA GLU A 149 -7.08 18.15 7.38
C GLU A 149 -5.63 18.11 7.89
N ALA A 150 -4.65 17.94 7.01
CA ALA A 150 -3.24 17.98 7.38
C ALA A 150 -2.71 19.37 7.83
N ARG A 151 -3.47 20.45 7.62
CA ARG A 151 -3.12 21.82 8.06
C ARG A 151 -3.86 22.26 9.31
N ALA A 152 -4.90 21.54 9.74
CA ALA A 152 -5.57 21.78 11.00
C ALA A 152 -4.74 21.13 12.12
N ASP A 153 -3.83 21.90 12.72
CA ASP A 153 -3.12 21.48 13.93
C ASP A 153 -4.04 21.60 15.15
N GLU A 154 -4.03 20.54 15.98
CA GLU A 154 -4.46 20.44 17.39
C GLU A 154 -5.89 20.86 17.75
N ASP A 155 -6.84 19.92 17.64
CA ASP A 155 -7.69 19.48 18.76
C ASP A 155 -8.50 18.24 18.33
N ASP A 156 -8.23 17.08 18.93
CA ASP A 156 -9.06 15.86 18.90
C ASP A 156 -9.54 15.32 17.52
N GLU A 157 -8.69 15.30 16.50
CA GLU A 157 -9.01 14.51 15.30
C GLU A 157 -8.62 13.03 15.48
N GLU A 158 -9.49 12.31 16.21
CA GLU A 158 -9.88 10.96 15.80
C GLU A 158 -10.13 11.04 14.29
N PHE A 159 -9.13 10.69 13.45
CA PHE A 159 -9.32 10.38 12.02
C PHE A 159 -10.76 9.98 11.83
N GLU A 160 -11.53 10.76 11.06
CA GLU A 160 -12.94 10.47 10.76
C GLU A 160 -13.06 8.97 10.60
N GLU A 161 -13.52 8.28 11.66
CA GLU A 161 -13.44 6.82 11.68
C GLU A 161 -14.19 6.39 10.43
N ASN A 162 -13.47 5.71 9.53
CA ASN A 162 -14.07 5.23 8.29
C ASN A 162 -15.38 4.56 8.74
N LYS A 163 -16.55 4.93 8.18
CA LYS A 163 -17.84 4.43 8.73
C LYS A 163 -17.84 2.89 8.83
N LEU A 164 -17.04 2.26 7.98
CA LEU A 164 -16.67 0.85 8.01
C LEU A 164 -15.90 0.42 9.27
N LEU A 165 -14.90 1.19 9.71
CA LEU A 165 -14.19 0.99 10.97
C LEU A 165 -15.14 1.18 12.17
N LYS A 166 -15.86 2.31 12.27
CA LYS A 166 -16.90 2.52 13.31
C LYS A 166 -17.90 1.38 13.37
N ALA A 167 -18.35 0.90 12.20
CA ALA A 167 -19.28 -0.22 12.10
C ALA A 167 -18.65 -1.56 12.51
N ALA A 168 -17.38 -1.79 12.18
CA ALA A 168 -16.64 -2.98 12.58
C ALA A 168 -16.37 -3.00 14.09
N GLU A 169 -15.92 -1.88 14.66
CA GLU A 169 -15.70 -1.73 16.10
C GLU A 169 -16.99 -1.89 16.90
N ARG A 170 -18.09 -1.27 16.45
CA ARG A 170 -19.40 -1.42 17.09
C ARG A 170 -19.97 -2.84 16.98
N ARG A 171 -19.63 -3.59 15.93
CA ARG A 171 -20.15 -4.96 15.70
C ARG A 171 -19.32 -6.03 16.41
N PHE A 172 -18.01 -5.87 16.48
CA PHE A 172 -17.09 -6.90 16.97
C PHE A 172 -16.31 -6.51 18.23
N GLY A 173 -16.26 -5.23 18.60
CA GLY A 173 -15.45 -4.71 19.71
C GLY A 173 -13.94 -4.72 19.40
N VAL A 174 -13.18 -3.86 20.06
CA VAL A 174 -11.72 -3.79 19.97
C VAL A 174 -11.10 -4.05 21.34
N ALA A 175 -10.06 -4.88 21.40
CA ALA A 175 -9.33 -5.16 22.63
C ALA A 175 -8.41 -3.98 23.02
N ASP A 176 -8.31 -3.69 24.33
CA ASP A 176 -7.54 -2.54 24.84
C ASP A 176 -6.02 -2.65 24.66
N ARG A 177 -5.48 -3.85 24.36
CA ARG A 177 -4.04 -4.10 24.27
C ARG A 177 -3.64 -4.89 23.04
N TYR A 178 -2.39 -4.71 22.60
CA TYR A 178 -1.79 -5.52 21.54
C TYR A 178 -1.54 -6.97 22.03
N HIS A 179 -2.28 -7.92 21.45
CA HIS A 179 -2.17 -9.35 21.77
C HIS A 179 -1.29 -10.12 20.77
N GLY A 180 -0.06 -9.65 20.58
CA GLY A 180 0.83 -10.29 19.61
C GLY A 180 0.43 -9.96 18.18
N THR A 181 0.50 -10.98 17.32
CA THR A 181 0.07 -10.88 15.91
C THR A 181 -1.25 -11.59 15.65
N LYS A 182 -2.00 -11.90 16.71
CA LYS A 182 -3.35 -12.44 16.58
C LYS A 182 -4.24 -11.32 16.08
N LEU A 183 -5.07 -11.61 15.08
CA LEU A 183 -6.04 -10.65 14.52
C LEU A 183 -7.34 -10.63 15.34
N TRP A 184 -7.68 -11.79 15.88
CA TRP A 184 -8.86 -12.02 16.70
C TRP A 184 -8.44 -12.61 18.03
N ILE A 185 -9.11 -12.18 19.09
CA ILE A 185 -9.05 -12.81 20.40
C ILE A 185 -10.45 -13.18 20.86
N GLU A 186 -10.52 -14.09 21.82
CA GLU A 186 -11.75 -14.40 22.52
C GLU A 186 -11.64 -13.82 23.92
N GLU A 187 -12.53 -12.91 24.27
CA GLU A 187 -12.61 -12.30 25.58
C GLU A 187 -14.08 -12.37 26.04
N ASN A 188 -14.31 -12.91 27.23
CA ASN A 188 -15.65 -13.14 27.77
C ASN A 188 -16.59 -13.95 26.84
N GLY A 189 -16.05 -14.95 26.13
CA GLY A 189 -16.82 -15.82 25.22
C GLY A 189 -17.30 -15.14 23.94
N LYS A 190 -16.85 -13.91 23.66
CA LYS A 190 -17.11 -13.18 22.42
C LYS A 190 -15.81 -12.98 21.65
N ARG A 191 -15.91 -13.04 20.33
CA ARG A 191 -14.77 -12.85 19.42
C ARG A 191 -14.58 -11.35 19.19
N ILE A 192 -13.47 -10.82 19.68
CA ILE A 192 -13.13 -9.38 19.66
C ILE A 192 -11.97 -9.13 18.70
N MET A 193 -12.00 -8.00 18.01
CA MET A 193 -10.91 -7.57 17.12
C MET A 193 -9.73 -7.07 17.94
N THR A 194 -8.52 -7.39 17.52
CA THR A 194 -7.31 -6.80 18.12
C THR A 194 -6.98 -5.45 17.48
N PRO A 195 -6.20 -4.59 18.17
CA PRO A 195 -5.66 -3.37 17.57
C PRO A 195 -4.91 -3.62 16.26
N MET A 196 -4.26 -4.78 16.12
CA MET A 196 -3.61 -5.19 14.87
C MET A 196 -4.57 -5.29 13.68
N LEU A 197 -5.78 -5.82 13.90
CA LEU A 197 -6.78 -5.95 12.84
C LEU A 197 -7.37 -4.58 12.46
N VAL A 198 -7.58 -3.71 13.46
CA VAL A 198 -8.02 -2.32 13.23
C VAL A 198 -7.02 -1.57 12.36
N VAL A 199 -5.72 -1.65 12.68
CA VAL A 199 -4.66 -1.04 11.89
C VAL A 199 -4.65 -1.58 10.45
N MET A 200 -4.80 -2.89 10.25
CA MET A 200 -4.85 -3.48 8.91
C MET A 200 -6.05 -3.00 8.10
N LEU A 201 -7.21 -2.82 8.73
CA LEU A 201 -8.42 -2.28 8.10
C LEU A 201 -8.34 -0.78 7.85
N ALA A 202 -7.58 -0.04 8.66
CA ALA A 202 -7.36 1.38 8.43
C ALA A 202 -6.38 1.64 7.28
N ILE A 203 -5.44 0.73 7.06
CA ILE A 203 -4.42 0.81 6.01
C ILE A 203 -4.95 0.44 4.62
N GLY A 204 -5.87 -0.53 4.54
CA GLY A 204 -6.44 -1.00 3.29
C GLY A 204 -7.84 -0.47 3.06
#